data_AF-A0A1S9SYW2-F1
#
_entry.id   AF-A0A1S9SYW2-F1
#
_cell.length_a   1.000
_cell.length_b   1.000
_cell.length_c   1.000
_cell.angle_alpha   90.00
_cell.angle_beta   90.00
_cell.angle_gamma   90.00
#
_symmetry.space_group_name_H-M   'P 1'
#
loop_
_entity.id
_entity.type
_entity.pdbx_description
1 polymer ?
#
loop_
_entity_poly.entity_id
_entity_poly.type
_entity_poly.pdbx_seq_one_letter_code
_entity_poly.pdbx_strand_id
1 'polypeptide(L)'
;MLKFTLLDNGADSLKSAYENLETLKNIAEGGQHRLKDSVIFLNHGVELLLKLILKKHSPPLMFDKINEYLEAKQKLKKKEDAKTVFDINKKLKTVSLFEALTRVEYLCDIDIPENFRGSILYVNKIRNQFMHYEVELDEQETETLVTKLQICYEETIEFLEKHIEDLDDIIQDSRFELTTEEYEEQQAEIYAEIYYEDMSLEEMRLEAEYEEANAGDWYGRP
;
A
#
# COMPACT_ATOMS: atom_id res chain seq x y z
N MET A 1 -12.28 -5.98 -11.39
CA MET A 1 -12.12 -7.09 -10.43
C MET A 1 -11.24 -6.57 -9.30
N LEU A 2 -11.73 -6.58 -8.06
CA LEU A 2 -10.92 -6.13 -6.90
C LEU A 2 -9.87 -7.20 -6.55
N LYS A 3 -8.63 -6.77 -6.35
CA LYS A 3 -7.51 -7.64 -6.02
C LYS A 3 -6.68 -6.95 -4.95
N PHE A 4 -6.43 -7.67 -3.86
CA PHE A 4 -5.64 -7.21 -2.73
C PHE A 4 -4.29 -7.92 -2.76
N THR A 5 -3.23 -7.22 -3.12
CA THR A 5 -1.88 -7.81 -3.13
C THR A 5 -1.19 -7.63 -1.79
N LEU A 6 -0.07 -8.34 -1.59
CA LEU A 6 0.77 -8.14 -0.39
C LEU A 6 1.38 -6.74 -0.35
N LEU A 7 1.63 -6.15 -1.52
CA LEU A 7 2.18 -4.81 -1.63
C LEU A 7 1.14 -3.79 -1.19
N ASP A 8 -0.04 -3.80 -1.82
CA ASP A 8 -1.15 -2.88 -1.49
C ASP A 8 -1.50 -2.96 -0.01
N ASN A 9 -1.74 -4.17 0.51
CA ASN A 9 -2.11 -4.35 1.92
C ASN A 9 -0.99 -3.92 2.89
N GLY A 10 0.28 -4.13 2.49
CA GLY A 10 1.43 -3.70 3.27
C GLY A 10 1.57 -2.19 3.31
N ALA A 11 1.42 -1.54 2.14
CA ALA A 11 1.44 -0.09 1.99
C ALA A 11 0.28 0.58 2.73
N ASP A 12 -0.95 0.07 2.57
CA ASP A 12 -2.14 0.54 3.30
C ASP A 12 -1.93 0.52 4.82
N SER A 13 -1.26 -0.54 5.31
CA SER A 13 -0.94 -0.68 6.73
C SER A 13 0.12 0.34 7.17
N LEU A 14 1.18 0.54 6.40
CA LEU A 14 2.19 1.56 6.71
C LEU A 14 1.61 2.97 6.67
N LYS A 15 0.79 3.31 5.66
CA LYS A 15 0.07 4.58 5.57
C LYS A 15 -0.83 4.80 6.79
N SER A 16 -1.60 3.78 7.16
CA SER A 16 -2.44 3.85 8.35
C SER A 16 -1.62 4.06 9.63
N ALA A 17 -0.47 3.38 9.78
CA ALA A 17 0.40 3.60 10.92
C ALA A 17 0.92 5.04 10.98
N TYR A 18 1.38 5.57 9.85
CA TYR A 18 1.85 6.95 9.73
C TYR A 18 0.75 7.97 10.08
N GLU A 19 -0.43 7.86 9.47
CA GLU A 19 -1.56 8.76 9.72
C GLU A 19 -1.98 8.76 11.19
N ASN A 20 -2.02 7.58 11.83
CA ASN A 20 -2.33 7.48 13.25
C ASN A 20 -1.26 8.17 14.12
N LEU A 21 0.04 8.01 13.80
CA LEU A 21 1.14 8.66 14.51
C LEU A 21 1.12 10.18 14.33
N GLU A 22 0.91 10.69 13.11
CA GLU A 22 0.83 12.12 12.83
C GLU A 22 -0.38 12.77 13.52
N THR A 23 -1.53 12.09 13.47
CA THR A 23 -2.74 12.57 14.15
C THR A 23 -2.53 12.61 15.67
N LEU A 24 -1.86 11.60 16.23
CA LEU A 24 -1.61 11.49 17.67
C LEU A 24 -0.83 12.69 18.23
N LYS A 25 0.08 13.29 17.45
CA LYS A 25 0.83 14.50 17.85
C LYS A 25 -0.08 15.69 18.19
N ASN A 26 -1.29 15.73 17.64
CA ASN A 26 -2.22 16.84 17.75
C ASN A 26 -3.44 16.51 18.64
N ILE A 27 -3.44 15.37 19.32
CA ILE A 27 -4.53 14.96 20.22
C ILE A 27 -4.13 15.23 21.67
N ALA A 28 -4.90 16.08 22.36
CA ALA A 28 -4.71 16.34 23.78
C ALA A 28 -5.35 15.26 24.69
N GLU A 29 -6.43 14.62 24.25
CA GLU A 29 -7.15 13.60 25.01
C GLU A 29 -7.84 12.60 24.07
N GLY A 30 -7.91 11.32 24.44
CA GLY A 30 -8.63 10.29 23.67
C GLY A 30 -7.83 9.63 22.53
N GLY A 31 -6.50 9.79 22.51
CA GLY A 31 -5.61 9.25 21.46
C GLY A 31 -5.25 7.77 21.60
N GLN A 32 -5.80 7.04 22.57
CA GLN A 32 -5.36 5.68 22.91
C GLN A 32 -5.56 4.69 21.76
N HIS A 33 -6.67 4.80 21.00
CA HIS A 33 -6.89 3.93 19.84
C HIS A 33 -5.88 4.21 18.74
N ARG A 34 -5.50 5.48 18.51
CA ARG A 34 -4.47 5.85 17.52
C ARG A 34 -3.13 5.23 17.85
N LEU A 35 -2.72 5.26 19.11
CA LEU A 35 -1.49 4.61 19.56
C LEU A 35 -1.53 3.10 19.33
N LYS A 36 -2.63 2.46 19.72
CA LYS A 36 -2.83 1.02 19.53
C LYS A 36 -2.80 0.64 18.04
N ASP A 37 -3.51 1.38 17.22
CA ASP A 37 -3.61 1.15 15.78
C ASP A 37 -2.26 1.37 15.10
N SER A 38 -1.49 2.38 15.52
CA SER A 38 -0.11 2.61 15.04
C SER A 38 0.76 1.37 15.25
N VAL A 39 0.74 0.78 16.45
CA VAL A 39 1.49 -0.44 16.78
C VAL A 39 1.03 -1.63 15.91
N ILE A 40 -0.29 -1.83 15.78
CA ILE A 40 -0.85 -2.97 15.05
C ILE A 40 -0.53 -2.86 13.56
N PHE A 41 -0.80 -1.72 12.96
CA PHE A 41 -0.62 -1.49 11.53
C PHE A 41 0.85 -1.45 11.13
N LEU A 42 1.73 -0.85 11.93
CA LEU A 42 3.17 -0.87 11.65
C LEU A 42 3.70 -2.31 11.65
N ASN A 43 3.37 -3.08 12.69
CA ASN A 43 3.78 -4.48 12.77
C ASN A 43 3.21 -5.32 11.60
N HIS A 44 1.96 -5.07 11.23
CA HIS A 44 1.32 -5.79 10.13
C HIS A 44 1.94 -5.43 8.77
N GLY A 45 2.14 -4.14 8.49
CA GLY A 45 2.73 -3.64 7.26
C GLY A 45 4.13 -4.22 7.03
N VAL A 46 4.99 -4.15 8.05
CA VAL A 46 6.34 -4.72 7.95
C VAL A 46 6.30 -6.23 7.70
N GLU A 47 5.43 -6.97 8.40
CA GLU A 47 5.30 -8.42 8.18
C GLU A 47 4.89 -8.74 6.74
N LEU A 48 3.93 -8.00 6.17
CA LEU A 48 3.46 -8.21 4.81
C LEU A 48 4.53 -7.89 3.77
N LEU A 49 5.29 -6.80 3.95
CA LEU A 49 6.30 -6.37 2.99
C LEU A 49 7.57 -7.23 3.07
N LEU A 50 7.95 -7.73 4.26
CA LEU A 50 8.98 -8.78 4.36
C LEU A 50 8.53 -10.08 3.68
N LYS A 51 7.26 -10.48 3.84
CA LYS A 51 6.68 -11.62 3.11
C LYS A 51 6.67 -11.39 1.60
N LEU A 52 6.50 -10.15 1.15
CA LEU A 52 6.61 -9.79 -0.27
C LEU A 52 8.03 -10.00 -0.77
N ILE A 53 9.07 -9.57 -0.02
CA ILE A 53 10.48 -9.82 -0.35
C ILE A 53 10.73 -11.34 -0.48
N LEU A 54 10.31 -12.12 0.52
CA LEU A 54 10.42 -13.59 0.47
C LEU A 54 9.73 -14.17 -0.76
N LYS A 55 8.52 -13.70 -1.08
CA LYS A 55 7.74 -14.16 -2.23
C LYS A 55 8.40 -13.80 -3.56
N LYS A 56 8.99 -12.60 -3.68
CA LYS A 56 9.73 -12.15 -4.86
C LYS A 56 10.97 -13.01 -5.08
N HIS A 57 11.68 -13.37 -4.01
CA HIS A 57 12.83 -14.27 -4.07
C HIS A 57 12.42 -15.71 -4.42
N SER A 58 11.51 -16.30 -3.64
CA SER A 58 10.93 -17.61 -3.92
C SER A 58 9.61 -17.81 -3.16
N PRO A 59 8.46 -17.98 -3.86
CA PRO A 59 7.13 -18.05 -3.22
C PRO A 59 6.95 -19.03 -2.03
N PRO A 60 7.57 -20.24 -2.02
CA PRO A 60 7.50 -21.13 -0.86
C PRO A 60 8.04 -20.53 0.45
N LEU A 61 9.01 -19.60 0.38
CA LEU A 61 9.67 -19.02 1.56
C LEU A 61 8.71 -18.26 2.47
N MET A 62 7.61 -17.75 1.91
CA MET A 62 6.56 -17.06 2.65
C MET A 62 5.71 -17.99 3.53
N PHE A 63 5.77 -19.31 3.33
CA PHE A 63 4.93 -20.28 4.03
C PHE A 63 5.66 -20.94 5.19
N ASP A 64 4.95 -21.13 6.30
CA ASP A 64 5.47 -21.79 7.50
C ASP A 64 5.98 -23.21 7.16
N LYS A 65 5.14 -23.97 6.45
CA LYS A 65 5.45 -25.33 5.99
C LYS A 65 5.52 -25.41 4.47
N ILE A 66 6.75 -25.45 3.95
CA ILE A 66 7.04 -25.50 2.51
C ILE A 66 6.37 -26.71 1.84
N ASN A 67 6.43 -27.89 2.45
CA ASN A 67 5.84 -29.10 1.86
C ASN A 67 4.31 -28.97 1.70
N GLU A 68 3.62 -28.42 2.70
CA GLU A 68 2.16 -28.19 2.62
C GLU A 68 1.82 -27.18 1.51
N TYR A 69 2.65 -26.14 1.32
CA TYR A 69 2.50 -25.22 0.20
C TYR A 69 2.70 -25.91 -1.16
N LEU A 70 3.76 -26.73 -1.30
CA LEU A 70 4.06 -27.42 -2.56
C LEU A 70 2.95 -28.40 -2.95
N GLU A 71 2.44 -29.16 -1.99
CA GLU A 71 1.28 -30.04 -2.20
C GLU A 71 0.04 -29.24 -2.64
N ALA A 72 -0.23 -28.11 -1.97
CA ALA A 72 -1.34 -27.23 -2.33
C ALA A 72 -1.17 -26.65 -3.74
N LYS A 73 0.06 -26.25 -4.10
CA LYS A 73 0.40 -25.70 -5.42
C LYS A 73 0.26 -26.74 -6.54
N GLN A 74 0.63 -28.00 -6.29
CA GLN A 74 0.44 -29.10 -7.24
C GLN A 74 -1.04 -29.40 -7.48
N LYS A 75 -1.85 -29.43 -6.42
CA LYS A 75 -3.30 -29.63 -6.50
C LYS A 75 -4.01 -28.45 -7.19
N LEU A 76 -3.56 -27.22 -6.94
CA LEU A 76 -4.09 -26.01 -7.59
C LEU A 76 -3.97 -26.08 -9.13
N LYS A 77 -2.87 -26.61 -9.67
CA LYS A 77 -2.69 -26.79 -11.12
C LYS A 77 -3.74 -27.71 -11.77
N LYS A 78 -4.42 -28.55 -10.97
CA LYS A 78 -5.39 -29.54 -11.44
C LYS A 78 -6.84 -29.13 -11.18
N LYS A 79 -7.06 -27.97 -10.55
CA LYS A 79 -8.37 -27.55 -10.06
C LYS A 79 -8.72 -26.16 -10.61
N GLU A 80 -9.62 -26.12 -11.59
CA GLU A 80 -9.95 -24.90 -12.36
C GLU A 80 -10.73 -23.85 -11.57
N ASP A 81 -11.51 -24.25 -10.55
CA ASP A 81 -12.32 -23.35 -9.72
C ASP A 81 -11.55 -22.69 -8.56
N ALA A 82 -10.31 -23.12 -8.30
CA ALA A 82 -9.48 -22.60 -7.21
C ALA A 82 -8.59 -21.45 -7.70
N LYS A 83 -8.59 -20.32 -6.96
CA LYS A 83 -7.83 -19.11 -7.32
C LYS A 83 -6.44 -19.09 -6.66
N THR A 84 -6.34 -19.66 -5.45
CA THR A 84 -5.14 -19.59 -4.62
C THR A 84 -4.84 -20.92 -3.93
N VAL A 85 -3.63 -21.06 -3.38
CA VAL A 85 -3.25 -22.23 -2.57
C VAL A 85 -4.09 -22.38 -1.30
N PHE A 86 -4.69 -21.29 -0.81
CA PHE A 86 -5.58 -21.32 0.36
C PHE A 86 -6.95 -21.94 0.04
N ASP A 87 -7.40 -21.87 -1.22
CA ASP A 87 -8.62 -22.56 -1.66
C ASP A 87 -8.44 -24.09 -1.65
N ILE A 88 -7.19 -24.55 -1.79
CA ILE A 88 -6.81 -25.96 -1.72
C ILE A 88 -6.58 -26.41 -0.28
N ASN A 89 -5.81 -25.63 0.49
CA ASN A 89 -5.50 -25.92 1.89
C ASN A 89 -5.81 -24.70 2.76
N LYS A 90 -7.00 -24.70 3.37
CA LYS A 90 -7.46 -23.63 4.27
C LYS A 90 -6.65 -23.53 5.57
N LYS A 91 -5.87 -24.56 5.92
CA LYS A 91 -5.02 -24.59 7.13
C LYS A 91 -3.60 -24.10 6.86
N LEU A 92 -3.28 -23.80 5.61
CA LEU A 92 -1.96 -23.31 5.23
C LEU A 92 -1.67 -21.99 5.95
N LYS A 93 -0.46 -21.86 6.51
CA LYS A 93 -0.03 -20.67 7.24
C LYS A 93 1.15 -20.01 6.56
N THR A 94 1.20 -18.69 6.64
CA THR A 94 2.39 -17.92 6.30
C THR A 94 3.29 -17.76 7.53
N VAL A 95 4.55 -17.44 7.31
CA VAL A 95 5.53 -17.20 8.37
C VAL A 95 5.11 -16.02 9.27
N SER A 96 5.59 -15.97 10.52
CA SER A 96 5.42 -14.79 11.38
C SER A 96 6.39 -13.67 10.99
N LEU A 97 6.23 -12.46 11.54
CA LEU A 97 7.21 -11.37 11.39
C LEU A 97 8.65 -11.79 11.70
N PHE A 98 8.88 -12.44 12.84
CA PHE A 98 10.22 -12.87 13.27
C PHE A 98 10.84 -13.87 12.29
N GLU A 99 10.03 -14.84 11.86
CA GLU A 99 10.45 -15.83 10.88
C GLU A 99 10.69 -15.17 9.51
N ALA A 100 9.88 -14.17 9.13
CA ALA A 100 10.07 -13.41 7.90
C ALA A 100 11.40 -12.63 7.90
N LEU A 101 11.69 -11.90 8.97
CA LEU A 101 12.99 -11.21 9.17
C LEU A 101 14.15 -12.19 9.04
N THR A 102 14.08 -13.31 9.78
CA THR A 102 15.15 -14.31 9.79
C THR A 102 15.37 -14.92 8.41
N ARG A 103 14.29 -15.22 7.67
CA ARG A 103 14.40 -15.76 6.31
C ARG A 103 14.88 -14.72 5.30
N VAL A 104 14.51 -13.45 5.44
CA VAL A 104 15.04 -12.39 4.58
C VAL A 104 16.55 -12.28 4.76
N GLU A 105 17.03 -12.32 6.00
CA GLU A 105 18.48 -12.25 6.28
C GLU A 105 19.24 -13.45 5.73
N TYR A 106 18.82 -14.67 6.11
CA TYR A 106 19.63 -15.86 5.88
C TYR A 106 19.28 -16.65 4.62
N LEU A 107 18.10 -16.45 4.03
CA LEU A 107 17.66 -17.17 2.82
C LEU A 107 17.53 -16.27 1.59
N CYS A 108 17.50 -14.96 1.76
CA CYS A 108 17.55 -14.00 0.65
C CYS A 108 18.89 -13.25 0.58
N ASP A 109 19.83 -13.51 1.50
CA ASP A 109 21.14 -12.86 1.59
C ASP A 109 21.04 -11.32 1.67
N ILE A 110 20.03 -10.82 2.38
CA ILE A 110 19.79 -9.38 2.59
C ILE A 110 20.21 -9.02 4.01
N ASP A 111 21.25 -8.22 4.15
CA ASP A 111 21.69 -7.75 5.47
C ASP A 111 20.60 -6.89 6.14
N ILE A 112 20.25 -7.22 7.38
CA ILE A 112 19.22 -6.51 8.15
C ILE A 112 19.92 -5.68 9.22
N PRO A 113 19.86 -4.33 9.14
CA PRO A 113 20.48 -3.47 10.13
C PRO A 113 20.00 -3.79 11.56
N GLU A 114 20.94 -3.84 12.51
CA GLU A 114 20.63 -4.22 13.91
C GLU A 114 19.60 -3.28 14.56
N ASN A 115 19.63 -1.99 14.21
CA ASN A 115 18.69 -0.99 14.69
C ASN A 115 17.26 -1.29 14.18
N PHE A 116 17.09 -1.51 12.88
CA PHE A 116 15.81 -1.90 12.28
C PHE A 116 15.28 -3.22 12.86
N ARG A 117 16.16 -4.23 13.01
CA ARG A 117 15.79 -5.50 13.67
C ARG A 117 15.31 -5.25 15.10
N GLY A 118 16.05 -4.46 15.88
CA GLY A 118 15.73 -4.15 17.26
C GLY A 118 14.39 -3.42 17.42
N SER A 119 14.14 -2.41 16.59
CA SER A 119 12.92 -1.61 16.63
C SER A 119 11.68 -2.43 16.25
N ILE A 120 11.76 -3.26 15.21
CA ILE A 120 10.66 -4.14 14.82
C ILE A 120 10.35 -5.20 15.88
N LEU A 121 11.37 -5.81 16.49
CA LEU A 121 11.15 -6.77 17.57
C LEU A 121 10.52 -6.11 18.81
N TYR A 122 10.89 -4.86 19.10
CA TYR A 122 10.23 -4.08 20.13
C TYR A 122 8.76 -3.83 19.80
N VAL A 123 8.43 -3.34 18.60
CA VAL A 123 7.04 -3.10 18.17
C VAL A 123 6.22 -4.39 18.21
N ASN A 124 6.77 -5.52 17.76
CA ASN A 124 6.10 -6.82 17.82
C ASN A 124 5.80 -7.27 19.26
N LYS A 125 6.71 -6.99 20.21
CA LYS A 125 6.47 -7.24 21.63
C LYS A 125 5.30 -6.41 22.15
N ILE A 126 5.30 -5.10 21.89
CA ILE A 126 4.21 -4.20 22.31
C ILE A 126 2.89 -4.61 21.65
N ARG A 127 2.89 -4.96 20.36
CA ARG A 127 1.71 -5.44 19.65
C ARG A 127 1.09 -6.65 20.34
N ASN A 128 1.91 -7.61 20.76
CA ASN A 128 1.42 -8.79 21.47
C ASN A 128 0.84 -8.44 22.83
N GLN A 129 1.40 -7.46 23.53
CA GLN A 129 0.84 -6.96 24.78
C GLN A 129 -0.53 -6.31 24.54
N PHE A 130 -0.65 -5.36 23.60
CA PHE A 130 -1.91 -4.68 23.28
C PHE A 130 -3.01 -5.61 22.77
N MET A 131 -2.67 -6.72 22.11
CA MET A 131 -3.65 -7.64 21.53
C MET A 131 -4.12 -8.73 22.49
N HIS A 132 -3.31 -9.09 23.49
CA HIS A 132 -3.55 -10.28 24.31
C HIS A 132 -3.60 -10.02 25.81
N TYR A 133 -3.21 -8.82 26.26
CA TYR A 133 -3.14 -8.47 27.66
C TYR A 133 -3.68 -7.06 27.91
N GLU A 134 -4.05 -6.80 29.16
CA GLU A 134 -4.28 -5.45 29.66
C GLU A 134 -2.93 -4.76 29.85
N VAL A 135 -2.81 -3.54 29.34
CA VAL A 135 -1.59 -2.74 29.41
C VAL A 135 -1.96 -1.36 29.93
N GLU A 136 -1.32 -0.98 31.03
CA GLU A 136 -1.34 0.38 31.56
C GLU A 136 -0.01 1.04 31.17
N LEU A 137 -0.09 2.26 30.65
CA LEU A 137 1.08 3.09 30.32
C LEU A 137 0.91 4.43 31.01
N ASP A 138 1.95 4.93 31.66
CA ASP A 138 1.99 6.32 32.09
C ASP A 138 2.34 7.28 30.94
N GLU A 139 2.36 8.58 31.22
CA GLU A 139 2.65 9.63 30.22
C GLU A 139 4.06 9.48 29.62
N GLN A 140 5.07 9.20 30.46
CA GLN A 140 6.45 9.05 30.03
C GLN A 140 6.64 7.77 29.19
N GLU A 141 6.01 6.67 29.59
CA GLU A 141 5.99 5.41 28.83
C GLU A 141 5.29 5.59 27.49
N THR A 142 4.21 6.38 27.45
CA THR A 142 3.47 6.71 26.24
C THR A 142 4.33 7.52 25.26
N GLU A 143 4.97 8.61 25.72
CA GLU A 143 5.87 9.42 24.89
C GLU A 143 7.05 8.58 24.35
N THR A 144 7.61 7.73 25.21
CA THR A 144 8.69 6.81 24.84
C THR A 144 8.25 5.84 23.75
N LEU A 145 7.04 5.28 23.87
CA LEU A 145 6.48 4.36 22.88
C LEU A 145 6.24 5.09 21.55
N VAL A 146 5.65 6.29 21.56
CA VAL A 146 5.44 7.10 20.35
C VAL A 146 6.75 7.37 19.64
N THR A 147 7.79 7.79 20.37
CA THR A 147 9.12 8.05 19.80
C THR A 147 9.70 6.79 19.17
N LYS A 148 9.59 5.63 19.83
CA LYS A 148 10.07 4.35 19.28
C LYS A 148 9.28 3.90 18.06
N LEU A 149 7.99 4.20 17.97
CA LEU A 149 7.18 3.90 16.79
C LEU A 149 7.58 4.75 15.60
N GLN A 150 7.89 6.04 15.81
CA GLN A 150 8.39 6.93 14.77
C GLN A 150 9.74 6.45 14.22
N ILE A 151 10.70 6.16 15.11
CA ILE A 151 12.00 5.59 14.72
C ILE A 151 11.82 4.29 13.94
N CYS A 152 10.96 3.39 14.44
CA CYS A 152 10.69 2.12 13.78
C CYS A 152 10.06 2.31 12.39
N TYR A 153 9.16 3.29 12.23
CA TYR A 153 8.59 3.63 10.92
C TYR A 153 9.66 4.13 9.96
N GLU A 154 10.50 5.08 10.38
CA GLU A 154 11.59 5.63 9.55
C GLU A 154 12.58 4.53 9.12
N GLU A 155 13.04 3.70 10.06
CA GLU A 155 13.92 2.56 9.77
C GLU A 155 13.25 1.53 8.85
N THR A 156 11.93 1.35 8.97
CA THR A 156 11.15 0.47 8.09
C THR A 156 11.17 0.97 6.65
N ILE A 157 10.88 2.25 6.44
CA ILE A 157 10.88 2.85 5.11
C ILE A 157 12.29 2.79 4.51
N GLU A 158 13.30 3.23 5.26
CA GLU A 158 14.70 3.24 4.80
C GLU A 158 15.20 1.85 4.40
N PHE A 159 14.79 0.80 5.13
CA PHE A 159 15.13 -0.58 4.78
C PHE A 159 14.34 -1.07 3.56
N LEU A 160 13.01 -0.91 3.55
CA LEU A 160 12.15 -1.53 2.55
C LEU A 160 12.27 -0.89 1.16
N GLU A 161 12.52 0.41 1.07
CA GLU A 161 12.73 1.10 -0.21
C GLU A 161 13.93 0.56 -0.99
N LYS A 162 14.95 0.05 -0.29
CA LYS A 162 16.12 -0.60 -0.92
C LYS A 162 15.76 -1.91 -1.64
N HIS A 163 14.58 -2.47 -1.37
CA HIS A 163 14.15 -3.80 -1.85
C HIS A 163 12.78 -3.81 -2.54
N ILE A 164 12.04 -2.71 -2.46
CA ILE A 164 10.72 -2.54 -3.08
C ILE A 164 10.72 -1.21 -3.82
N GLU A 165 10.74 -1.32 -5.15
CA GLU A 165 10.65 -0.19 -6.08
C GLU A 165 9.36 0.62 -5.85
N ASP A 166 9.49 1.94 -5.94
CA ASP A 166 8.42 2.94 -5.81
C ASP A 166 7.60 2.82 -4.52
N LEU A 167 8.19 2.31 -3.44
CA LEU A 167 7.46 2.04 -2.20
C LEU A 167 6.85 3.31 -1.57
N ASP A 168 7.58 4.43 -1.55
CA ASP A 168 7.05 5.68 -0.98
C ASP A 168 5.83 6.17 -1.77
N ASP A 169 5.93 6.24 -3.10
CA ASP A 169 4.81 6.62 -3.97
C ASP A 169 3.59 5.70 -3.73
N ILE A 170 3.81 4.39 -3.66
CA ILE A 170 2.75 3.41 -3.38
C ILE A 170 2.12 3.65 -2.00
N ILE A 171 2.91 4.00 -0.98
CA ILE A 171 2.39 4.31 0.36
C ILE A 171 1.61 5.63 0.32
N GLN A 172 2.09 6.65 -0.37
CA GLN A 172 1.41 7.94 -0.46
C GLN A 172 0.07 7.83 -1.18
N ASP A 173 0.03 7.07 -2.28
CA ASP A 173 -1.17 6.83 -3.08
C ASP A 173 -2.12 5.80 -2.43
N SER A 174 -1.63 5.04 -1.44
CA SER A 174 -2.46 4.09 -0.71
C SER A 174 -3.57 4.79 0.06
N ARG A 175 -4.73 4.13 0.15
CA ARG A 175 -5.95 4.66 0.79
C ARG A 175 -6.50 5.95 0.17
N PHE A 176 -6.15 6.24 -1.08
CA PHE A 176 -6.87 7.26 -1.85
C PHE A 176 -8.34 6.83 -2.03
N GLU A 177 -9.26 7.71 -1.64
CA GLU A 177 -10.70 7.51 -1.73
C GLU A 177 -11.32 8.63 -2.54
N LEU A 178 -12.22 8.27 -3.45
CA LEU A 178 -13.07 9.20 -4.18
C LEU A 178 -14.49 8.68 -4.04
N THR A 179 -15.39 9.51 -3.52
CA THR A 179 -16.79 9.15 -3.38
C THR A 179 -17.46 9.06 -4.76
N THR A 180 -18.58 8.33 -4.85
CA THR A 180 -19.35 8.25 -6.10
C THR A 180 -19.77 9.64 -6.58
N GLU A 181 -20.14 10.52 -5.65
CA GLU A 181 -20.54 11.90 -5.94
C GLU A 181 -19.37 12.71 -6.50
N GLU A 182 -18.22 12.70 -5.82
CA GLU A 182 -17.01 13.39 -6.30
C GLU A 182 -16.53 12.84 -7.66
N TYR A 183 -16.66 11.53 -7.89
CA TYR A 183 -16.32 10.93 -9.18
C TYR A 183 -17.28 11.39 -10.29
N GLU A 184 -18.58 11.41 -10.02
CA GLU A 184 -19.60 11.87 -10.98
C GLU A 184 -19.42 13.35 -11.32
N GLU A 185 -19.12 14.19 -10.32
CA GLU A 185 -18.80 15.60 -10.51
C GLU A 185 -17.55 15.79 -11.38
N GLN A 186 -16.44 15.12 -11.05
CA GLN A 186 -15.21 15.19 -11.84
C GLN A 186 -15.42 14.72 -13.29
N GLN A 187 -16.19 13.65 -13.49
CA GLN A 187 -16.52 13.19 -14.84
C GLN A 187 -17.35 14.24 -15.58
N ALA A 188 -18.37 14.83 -14.95
CA ALA A 188 -19.20 15.85 -15.57
C ALA A 188 -18.39 17.10 -15.97
N GLU A 189 -17.44 17.52 -15.13
CA GLU A 189 -16.52 18.61 -15.44
C GLU A 189 -15.64 18.28 -16.66
N ILE A 190 -15.01 17.10 -16.69
CA ILE A 190 -14.19 16.65 -17.83
C ILE A 190 -15.01 16.58 -19.13
N TYR A 191 -16.23 16.03 -19.08
CA TYR A 191 -17.10 15.99 -20.26
C TYR A 191 -17.51 17.38 -20.73
N ALA A 192 -17.76 18.31 -19.80
CA ALA A 192 -18.07 19.69 -20.15
C ALA A 192 -16.87 20.37 -20.84
N GLU A 193 -15.65 20.19 -20.31
CA GLU A 193 -14.43 20.74 -20.91
C GLU A 193 -14.20 20.21 -22.33
N ILE A 194 -14.28 18.89 -22.53
CA ILE A 194 -14.14 18.27 -23.86
C ILE A 194 -15.19 18.82 -24.83
N TYR A 195 -16.44 18.97 -24.39
CA TYR A 195 -17.52 19.49 -25.22
C TYR A 195 -17.27 20.95 -25.64
N TYR A 196 -16.79 21.79 -24.72
CA TYR A 196 -16.42 23.17 -25.05
C TYR A 196 -15.25 23.23 -26.03
N GLU A 197 -14.24 22.37 -25.85
CA GLU A 197 -13.08 22.31 -26.75
C GLU A 197 -13.50 21.87 -28.16
N ASP A 198 -14.32 20.82 -28.30
CA ASP A 198 -14.86 20.37 -29.57
C ASP A 198 -15.68 21.46 -30.28
N MET A 199 -16.54 22.19 -29.55
CA MET A 199 -17.29 23.30 -30.14
C MET A 199 -16.38 24.42 -30.64
N SER A 200 -15.33 24.75 -29.87
CA SER A 200 -14.37 25.79 -30.28
C SER A 200 -13.59 25.41 -31.54
N LEU A 201 -13.24 24.13 -31.68
CA LEU A 201 -12.55 23.60 -32.86
C LEU A 201 -13.47 23.61 -34.09
N GLU A 202 -14.74 23.26 -33.92
CA GLU A 202 -15.72 23.32 -35.00
C GLU A 202 -15.97 24.77 -35.46
N GLU A 203 -16.07 25.72 -34.53
CA GLU A 203 -16.23 27.14 -34.84
C GLU A 203 -15.01 27.66 -35.63
N MET A 204 -13.79 27.35 -35.18
CA MET A 204 -12.57 27.67 -35.92
C MET A 204 -12.52 27.04 -37.32
N ARG A 205 -13.00 25.79 -37.47
CA ARG A 205 -13.05 25.12 -38.77
C ARG A 205 -14.03 25.82 -39.72
N LEU A 206 -15.22 26.16 -39.23
CA LEU A 206 -16.22 26.88 -40.00
C LEU A 206 -15.70 28.26 -40.42
N GLU A 207 -15.06 29.02 -39.52
CA GLU A 207 -14.43 30.30 -39.87
C GLU A 207 -13.39 30.15 -40.98
N ALA A 208 -12.52 29.14 -40.90
CA ALA A 208 -11.53 28.87 -41.94
C ALA A 208 -12.18 28.50 -43.30
N GLU A 209 -13.23 27.68 -43.30
CA GLU A 209 -13.99 27.36 -44.52
C GLU A 209 -14.68 28.60 -45.13
N TYR A 210 -15.24 29.48 -44.29
CA TYR A 210 -15.83 30.75 -44.74
C TYR A 210 -14.78 31.70 -45.32
N GLU A 211 -13.58 31.78 -44.74
CA GLU A 211 -12.48 32.58 -45.27
C GLU A 211 -11.97 32.03 -46.61
N GLU A 212 -11.81 30.71 -46.75
CA GLU A 212 -11.42 30.08 -48.02
C GLU A 212 -12.47 30.28 -49.11
N ALA A 213 -13.76 30.14 -48.79
CA ALA A 213 -14.86 30.35 -49.74
C ALA A 213 -14.91 31.81 -50.25
N ASN A 214 -14.60 32.77 -49.39
CA ASN A 214 -14.57 34.20 -49.74
C ASN A 214 -13.24 34.65 -50.37
N ALA A 215 -12.15 33.89 -50.22
CA ALA A 215 -10.88 34.15 -50.90
C ALA A 215 -10.95 33.89 -52.43
N GLY A 216 -11.93 33.08 -52.87
CA GLY A 216 -12.16 32.77 -54.30
C GLY A 216 -12.80 33.89 -55.13
N ASP A 217 -13.40 34.91 -54.51
CA ASP A 217 -14.18 35.95 -55.20
C ASP A 217 -13.33 37.17 -55.65
N TRP A 218 -12.03 37.19 -55.31
CA TRP A 218 -11.10 38.26 -55.71
C TRP A 218 -10.45 38.05 -57.09
N TYR A 219 -10.49 36.83 -57.65
CA TYR A 219 -10.05 36.57 -59.03
C TYR A 219 -11.26 36.36 -59.94
N GLY A 220 -11.88 37.48 -60.31
CA GLY A 220 -12.91 37.54 -61.33
C GLY A 220 -12.51 36.77 -62.58
N ARG A 221 -13.38 35.85 -63.02
CA ARG A 221 -13.36 35.30 -64.36
C ARG A 221 -13.51 36.44 -65.39
N PRO A 222 -12.80 36.37 -66.53
CA PRO A 222 -12.66 37.47 -67.50
C PRO A 222 -13.97 37.94 -68.12
#